data_AF-A0A520C035-F1
#
_entry.id   AF-A0A520C035-F1
#
_cell.length_a   1.000
_cell.length_b   1.000
_cell.length_c   1.000
_cell.angle_alpha   90.00
_cell.angle_beta   90.00
_cell.angle_gamma   90.00
#
_symmetry.space_group_name_H-M   'P 1'
#
loop_
_entity.id
_entity.type
_entity.pdbx_description
1 polymer ?
#
loop_
_entity_poly.entity_id
_entity_poly.type
_entity_poly.pdbx_seq_one_letter_code
_entity_poly.pdbx_strand_id
1 'polypeptide(L)' 'MITNYGDQVRVRRAGNPLEVDDVIVEQLLEGEWTKVLAYNSLSSDTAYTDARGFAQRLQKRLPAANPS' A
#
# COMPACT_ATOMS: atom_id res chain seq x y z
N MET A 1 -1.95 5.75 -10.01
CA MET A 1 -2.44 6.66 -8.94
C MET A 1 -1.80 6.24 -7.63
N ILE A 2 -1.39 7.18 -6.76
CA ILE A 2 -0.79 6.86 -5.47
C ILE A 2 -1.54 7.62 -4.37
N THR A 3 -1.86 6.92 -3.28
CA THR A 3 -2.46 7.48 -2.07
C THR A 3 -1.53 7.22 -0.90
N ASN A 4 -1.00 8.26 -0.27
CA ASN A 4 -0.10 8.13 0.88
C ASN A 4 -0.89 8.03 2.19
N TYR A 5 -0.40 7.21 3.11
CA TYR A 5 -0.92 7.00 4.46
C TYR A 5 0.21 7.30 5.45
N GLY A 6 0.43 8.58 5.75
CA GLY A 6 1.66 9.03 6.42
C GLY A 6 2.87 9.00 5.49
N ASP A 7 4.06 9.10 6.07
CA ASP A 7 5.32 9.24 5.30
C ASP A 7 5.92 7.89 4.87
N GLN A 8 5.50 6.80 5.54
CA GLN A 8 6.12 5.49 5.40
C GLN A 8 5.23 4.45 4.74
N VAL A 9 3.95 4.74 4.49
CA VAL A 9 3.02 3.78 3.88
C VAL A 9 2.29 4.45 2.73
N ARG A 10 2.13 3.74 1.62
CA ARG A 10 1.32 4.21 0.49
C ARG A 10 0.59 3.05 -0.19
N VAL A 11 -0.52 3.38 -0.83
CA VAL A 11 -1.24 2.50 -1.74
C VAL A 11 -1.02 3.02 -3.15
N ARG A 12 -0.39 2.20 -3.99
CA ARG A 12 -0.16 2.48 -5.40
C ARG A 12 -1.10 1.63 -6.24
N ARG A 13 -1.86 2.30 -7.10
CA ARG A 13 -2.53 1.64 -8.23
C ARG A 13 -1.59 1.63 -9.42
N ALA A 14 -1.12 0.47 -9.79
CA ALA A 14 -0.23 0.26 -10.93
C ALA A 14 -0.29 -1.19 -11.39
N GLY A 15 -0.23 -1.39 -12.70
CA GLY A 15 -0.33 -2.70 -13.32
C GLY A 15 -1.53 -2.80 -14.25
N ASN A 16 -1.54 -3.86 -15.05
CA ASN A 16 -2.69 -4.28 -15.82
C ASN A 16 -3.49 -5.27 -14.94
N PRO A 17 -4.74 -4.96 -14.55
CA PRO A 17 -5.57 -5.87 -13.75
C PRO A 17 -5.80 -7.24 -14.41
N LEU A 18 -5.57 -7.34 -15.73
CA LEU A 18 -5.65 -8.57 -16.50
C LEU A 18 -4.40 -9.45 -16.39
N GLU A 19 -3.28 -8.93 -15.89
CA GLU A 19 -2.00 -9.64 -15.84
C GLU A 19 -1.57 -9.99 -14.40
N VAL A 20 -1.74 -9.09 -13.43
CA VAL A 20 -1.30 -9.27 -12.02
C VAL A 20 -2.07 -8.34 -11.05
N ASP A 21 -1.73 -8.39 -9.76
CA ASP A 21 -2.18 -7.42 -8.74
C ASP A 21 -1.99 -5.97 -9.20
N ASP A 22 -3.05 -5.16 -9.18
CA ASP A 22 -3.04 -3.77 -9.65
C ASP A 22 -3.19 -2.76 -8.50
N VAL A 23 -3.52 -3.21 -7.29
CA VAL A 23 -3.63 -2.40 -6.07
C VAL A 23 -2.59 -2.87 -5.06
N ILE A 24 -1.54 -2.08 -4.88
CA ILE A 24 -0.33 -2.47 -4.16
C ILE A 24 -0.16 -1.61 -2.91
N VAL A 25 0.00 -2.23 -1.74
CA VAL A 25 0.42 -1.55 -0.52
C VAL A 25 1.94 -1.64 -0.39
N GLU A 26 2.58 -0.48 -0.28
CA GLU A 26 4.02 -0.35 -0.16
C GLU A 26 4.38 0.35 1.15
N GLN A 27 5.52 -0.04 1.73
CA GLN A 27 6.12 0.58 2.89
C GLN A 27 7.51 1.10 2.54
N LEU A 28 7.85 2.29 3.02
CA LEU A 28 9.20 2.84 2.92
C LEU A 28 10.09 2.14 3.96
N LEU A 29 11.05 1.35 3.49
CA LEU A 29 12.05 0.66 4.29
C LEU A 29 13.42 1.06 3.75
N GLU A 30 14.30 1.59 4.61
CA GLU A 30 15.67 1.96 4.24
C GLU A 30 15.77 2.91 3.02
N GLY A 31 14.75 3.76 2.81
CA GLY A 31 14.69 4.68 1.67
C GLY A 31 14.07 4.10 0.39
N GLU A 32 13.68 2.82 0.40
CA GLU A 32 13.05 2.14 -0.73
C GLU A 32 11.61 1.73 -0.43
N TRP A 33 10.73 1.93 -1.41
CA TRP A 33 9.33 1.51 -1.31
C TRP A 33 9.19 0.02 -1.62
N THR A 34 9.02 -0.77 -0.57
CA THR A 34 8.90 -2.23 -0.66
C THR A 34 7.44 -2.65 -0.69
N LYS A 35 7.09 -3.57 -1.59
CA LYS A 35 5.75 -4.17 -1.65
C LYS A 35 5.52 -5.08 -0.43
N VAL A 36 4.50 -4.76 0.37
CA VAL A 36 4.12 -5.55 1.56
C VAL A 36 2.90 -6.41 1.29
N LEU A 37 1.94 -5.87 0.52
CA LEU A 37 0.70 -6.57 0.18
C LEU A 37 0.21 -6.08 -1.18
N ALA A 38 -0.53 -6.91 -1.89
CA ALA A 38 -1.18 -6.51 -3.13
C ALA A 38 -2.49 -7.23 -3.32
N TYR A 39 -3.37 -6.61 -4.10
CA TYR A 39 -4.70 -7.10 -4.44
C TYR A 39 -4.90 -6.91 -5.94
N ASN A 40 -5.69 -7.81 -6.52
CA ASN A 40 -6.20 -7.66 -7.87
C ASN A 40 -7.66 -7.17 -7.82
N SER A 41 -7.91 -6.00 -8.40
CA SER A 41 -9.21 -5.34 -8.41
C SER A 41 -10.21 -5.96 -9.39
N LEU A 42 -9.78 -6.82 -10.31
CA LEU A 42 -10.66 -7.58 -11.18
C LEU A 42 -11.28 -8.78 -10.44
N SER A 43 -10.52 -9.44 -9.57
CA SER A 43 -10.97 -10.59 -8.79
C SER A 43 -11.53 -10.23 -7.42
N SER A 44 -11.41 -8.96 -6.98
CA SER A 44 -11.87 -8.49 -5.68
C SER A 44 -12.45 -7.09 -5.75
N ASP A 45 -13.78 -7.00 -5.60
CA ASP A 45 -14.51 -5.73 -5.51
C ASP A 45 -14.07 -4.87 -4.31
N THR A 46 -13.53 -5.50 -3.27
CA THR A 46 -13.07 -4.85 -2.04
C THR A 46 -11.59 -4.50 -2.04
N ALA A 47 -10.84 -4.78 -3.12
CA ALA A 47 -9.38 -4.60 -3.20
C ALA A 47 -8.90 -3.24 -2.65
N TYR A 48 -9.58 -2.15 -3.01
CA TYR A 48 -9.23 -0.81 -2.53
C TYR A 48 -9.54 -0.60 -1.06
N THR A 49 -10.70 -1.08 -0.60
CA THR A 49 -11.14 -0.97 0.79
C THR A 49 -10.20 -1.75 1.70
N ASP A 50 -9.82 -2.95 1.29
CA ASP A 50 -8.92 -3.82 2.04
C ASP A 50 -7.49 -3.27 2.04
N ALA A 51 -6.98 -2.82 0.89
CA ALA A 51 -5.68 -2.15 0.80
C ALA A 51 -5.62 -0.89 1.69
N ARG A 52 -6.66 -0.05 1.67
CA ARG A 52 -6.78 1.11 2.55
C ARG A 52 -6.78 0.73 4.02
N GLY A 53 -7.60 -0.26 4.39
CA GLY A 53 -7.72 -0.72 5.77
C GLY A 53 -6.39 -1.28 6.29
N PHE A 54 -5.69 -2.05 5.46
CA PHE A 54 -4.36 -2.55 5.77
C PHE A 54 -3.34 -1.42 5.89
N ALA A 55 -3.29 -0.49 4.94
CA ALA A 55 -2.35 0.64 4.97
C ALA A 55 -2.53 1.50 6.22
N GLN A 56 -3.77 1.78 6.62
CA GLN A 56 -4.05 2.52 7.85
C GLN A 56 -3.62 1.77 9.12
N ARG A 57 -3.82 0.44 9.16
CA ARG A 57 -3.36 -0.39 10.29
C ARG A 57 -1.84 -0.48 10.33
N LEU A 58 -1.20 -0.60 9.18
CA LEU A 58 0.26 -0.63 9.04
C LEU A 58 0.86 0.68 9.54
N GLN A 59 0.38 1.82 9.04
CA GLN A 59 0.85 3.14 9.47
C GLN A 59 0.70 3.36 10.98
N LYS A 60 -0.39 2.87 11.60
CA LYS A 60 -0.60 2.96 13.06
C LYS A 60 0.37 2.10 13.87
N ARG A 61 0.93 1.03 13.29
CA ARG A 61 1.89 0.13 13.95
C ARG A 61 3.32 0.61 13.78
N LEU A 62 3.59 1.48 12.81
CA LEU A 62 4.91 2.06 12.65
C LEU A 62 5.18 3.05 13.78
N PRO A 63 6.39 3.04 14.35
CA PRO A 63 6.80 4.11 15.24
C PRO A 63 6.65 5.43 14.48
N ALA A 64 6.24 6.50 15.18
CA ALA A 64 6.33 7.85 14.63
C ALA A 64 7.75 8.00 14.07
N ALA A 65 7.87 8.39 12.79
CA ALA A 65 9.18 8.60 12.19
C ALA A 65 9.93 9.57 13.11
N ASN A 66 10.91 9.07 13.86
CA ASN A 66 11.76 9.93 14.66
C ASN A 66 12.51 10.81 13.66
N PRO A 67 12.30 12.14 13.65
CA PRO A 67 13.19 13.01 12.90
C PRO A 67 14.56 12.85 13.56
N SER A 68 15.49 12.19 12.86
CA SER A 68 16.89 12.13 13.27
C SER A 68 17.55 13.48 13.00
#